data_AF-A0A951HVV5-F1
#
_entry.id   AF-A0A951HVV5-F1
#
_cell.length_a   1.000
_cell.length_b   1.000
_cell.length_c   1.000
_cell.angle_alpha   90.00
_cell.angle_beta   90.00
_cell.angle_gamma   90.00
#
_symmetry.space_group_name_H-M   'P 1'
#
loop_
_entity.id
_entity.type
_entity.pdbx_description
1 polymer ?
#
loop_
_entity_poly.entity_id
_entity_poly.type
_entity_poly.pdbx_seq_one_letter_code
_entity_poly.pdbx_strand_id
1 'polypeptide(L)'
;MRRADAAIEAAADRATAELATEVESPPSRSFDAAQFARLPAEIALRLAARAITKFGTEGPVELGKLEALLHAARPSISGAATGRFRRSLAGALFDVADGKVTITTAPARRKPSQSAARKGQGKSLTTAGRLSARRAKAR
;
A
#
# COMPACT_ATOMS: atom_id res chain seq x y z
N MET A 1 12.39 14.99 29.32
CA MET A 1 12.01 14.29 28.06
C MET A 1 10.60 14.67 27.59
N ARG A 2 9.54 14.49 28.40
CA ARG A 2 8.13 14.72 28.02
C ARG A 2 7.74 16.08 27.37
N ARG A 3 8.46 17.17 27.68
CA ARG A 3 8.20 18.50 27.08
C ARG A 3 8.62 18.58 25.60
N ALA A 4 9.70 17.89 25.22
CA ALA A 4 10.16 17.88 23.83
C ALA A 4 9.18 17.09 22.95
N ASP A 5 8.76 15.90 23.41
CA ASP A 5 7.76 15.10 22.71
C ASP A 5 6.45 15.88 22.54
N ALA A 6 5.98 16.55 23.59
CA ALA A 6 4.77 17.38 23.53
C ALA A 6 4.88 18.54 22.53
N ALA A 7 6.05 19.14 22.38
CA ALA A 7 6.27 20.18 21.38
C ALA A 7 6.18 19.64 19.96
N ILE A 8 6.68 18.42 19.72
CA ILE A 8 6.59 17.79 18.40
C ILE A 8 5.15 17.33 18.10
N GLU A 9 4.42 16.83 19.10
CA GLU A 9 2.99 16.53 18.95
C GLU A 9 2.18 17.79 18.59
N ALA A 10 2.45 18.92 19.26
CA ALA A 10 1.79 20.19 18.96
C ALA A 10 2.11 20.70 17.54
N ALA A 11 3.34 20.48 17.06
CA ALA A 11 3.71 20.80 15.69
C ALA A 11 2.98 19.89 14.68
N ALA A 12 2.83 18.60 14.98
CA ALA A 12 2.07 17.67 14.16
C ALA A 12 0.56 18.00 14.14
N ASP A 13 0.01 18.48 15.25
CA ASP A 13 -1.37 18.96 15.33
C ASP A 13 -1.59 20.16 14.41
N ARG A 14 -0.70 21.17 14.47
CA ARG A 14 -0.77 22.35 13.59
C ARG A 14 -0.64 21.97 12.11
N ALA A 15 0.34 21.13 11.77
CA ALA A 15 0.51 20.66 10.40
C ALA A 15 -0.71 19.87 9.90
N THR A 16 -1.39 19.12 10.77
CA THR A 16 -2.66 18.47 10.40
C THR A 16 -3.72 19.51 10.08
N ALA A 17 -3.90 20.52 10.94
CA ALA A 17 -4.93 21.55 10.76
C ALA A 17 -4.71 22.41 9.51
N GLU A 18 -3.45 22.64 9.12
CA GLU A 18 -3.09 23.47 7.96
C GLU A 18 -3.12 22.71 6.64
N LEU A 19 -2.75 21.42 6.63
CA LEU A 19 -2.47 20.67 5.41
C LEU A 19 -3.47 19.55 5.11
N ALA A 20 -4.18 19.05 6.13
CA ALA A 20 -5.08 17.93 5.95
C ALA A 20 -6.42 18.39 5.39
N THR A 21 -6.83 17.76 4.30
CA THR A 21 -8.21 17.80 3.82
C THR A 21 -8.88 16.48 4.18
N GLU A 22 -10.00 16.53 4.89
CA GLU A 22 -10.85 15.35 5.08
C GLU A 22 -11.86 15.28 3.93
N VAL A 23 -12.03 14.09 3.36
CA VAL A 23 -13.07 13.81 2.37
C VAL A 23 -14.01 12.77 2.96
N GLU A 24 -15.30 13.04 2.90
CA GLU A 24 -16.30 12.32 3.68
C GLU A 24 -16.75 11.00 3.02
N SER A 25 -16.63 10.90 1.70
CA SER A 25 -17.10 9.72 0.95
C SER A 25 -16.18 9.34 -0.23
N PRO A 26 -15.41 8.24 -0.13
CA PRO A 26 -15.15 7.46 1.07
C PRO A 26 -14.32 8.27 2.09
N PRO A 27 -14.44 7.96 3.40
CA PRO A 27 -13.67 8.63 4.44
C PRO A 27 -12.18 8.49 4.16
N SER A 28 -11.52 9.63 3.98
CA SER A 28 -10.09 9.68 3.71
C SER A 28 -9.48 10.99 4.21
N ARG A 29 -8.16 10.97 4.39
CA ARG A 29 -7.37 12.15 4.65
C ARG A 29 -6.38 12.34 3.53
N SER A 30 -6.42 13.52 2.92
CA SER A 30 -5.54 13.92 1.83
C SER A 30 -4.65 15.09 2.23
N PHE A 31 -3.44 15.11 1.68
CA PHE A 31 -2.47 16.18 1.83
C PHE A 31 -1.94 16.56 0.44
N ASP A 32 -1.62 17.82 0.22
CA ASP A 32 -0.81 18.23 -0.93
C ASP A 32 0.58 17.60 -0.82
N ALA A 33 1.02 16.90 -1.87
CA ALA A 33 2.26 16.14 -1.85
C ALA A 33 3.50 17.04 -1.74
N ALA A 34 3.46 18.24 -2.34
CA ALA A 34 4.57 19.17 -2.29
C ALA A 34 4.71 19.79 -0.88
N GLN A 35 3.60 20.13 -0.23
CA GLN A 35 3.59 20.57 1.17
C GLN A 35 4.03 19.44 2.10
N PHE A 36 3.54 18.22 1.89
CA PHE A 36 3.93 17.04 2.65
C PHE A 36 5.45 16.75 2.53
N ALA A 37 6.02 16.90 1.33
CA ALA A 37 7.45 16.70 1.07
C ALA A 37 8.37 17.68 1.83
N ARG A 38 7.86 18.88 2.15
CA ARG A 38 8.60 19.93 2.86
C ARG A 38 8.57 19.79 4.37
N LEU A 39 7.72 18.91 4.90
CA LEU A 39 7.65 18.66 6.33
C LEU A 39 8.96 18.06 6.85
N PRO A 40 9.37 18.38 8.08
CA PRO A 40 10.39 17.61 8.78
C PRO A 40 9.99 16.13 8.82
N ALA A 41 10.95 15.22 8.64
CA ALA A 41 10.68 13.78 8.53
C ALA A 41 9.83 13.23 9.69
N GLU A 42 10.10 13.71 10.90
CA GLU A 42 9.38 13.32 12.11
C GLU A 42 7.91 13.78 12.12
N ILE A 43 7.60 14.93 11.53
CA ILE A 43 6.24 15.44 11.40
C ILE A 43 5.48 14.64 10.34
N ALA A 44 6.11 14.38 9.18
CA ALA A 44 5.53 13.54 8.15
C ALA A 44 5.22 12.12 8.67
N LEU A 45 6.13 11.53 9.46
CA LEU A 45 5.94 10.26 10.17
C LEU A 45 4.71 10.32 11.07
N ARG A 46 4.62 11.31 11.97
CA ARG A 46 3.47 11.44 12.88
C ARG A 46 2.14 11.64 12.15
N LEU A 47 2.11 12.45 11.10
CA LEU A 47 0.90 12.66 10.29
C LEU A 47 0.43 11.36 9.63
N ALA A 48 1.36 10.63 9.02
CA ALA A 48 1.06 9.35 8.39
C ALA A 48 0.62 8.31 9.43
N ALA A 49 1.30 8.23 10.58
CA ALA A 49 0.93 7.34 11.68
C ALA A 49 -0.51 7.59 12.14
N ARG A 50 -0.86 8.85 12.42
CA ARG A 50 -2.20 9.24 12.89
C ARG A 50 -3.28 8.91 11.87
N ALA A 51 -3.03 9.18 10.59
CA ALA A 51 -3.97 8.85 9.54
C ALA A 51 -4.13 7.33 9.38
N ILE A 52 -3.04 6.57 9.39
CA ILE A 52 -3.07 5.10 9.30
C ILE A 52 -3.78 4.51 10.53
N THR A 53 -3.54 5.02 11.73
CA THR A 53 -4.28 4.60 12.92
C THR A 53 -5.77 4.94 12.84
N LYS A 54 -6.14 6.08 12.25
CA LYS A 54 -7.55 6.48 12.06
C LYS A 54 -8.29 5.59 11.05
N PHE A 55 -7.65 5.25 9.92
CA PHE A 55 -8.30 4.54 8.81
C PHE A 55 -7.97 3.05 8.73
N GLY A 56 -6.98 2.60 9.51
CA GLY A 56 -6.55 1.21 9.59
C GLY A 56 -7.44 0.37 10.47
N THR A 57 -7.46 -0.93 10.23
CA THR A 57 -8.33 -1.91 10.91
C THR A 57 -7.55 -2.94 11.71
N GLU A 58 -6.21 -2.94 11.63
CA GLU A 58 -5.36 -4.03 12.12
C GLU A 58 -4.54 -3.65 13.38
N GLY A 59 -4.80 -2.49 13.98
CA GLY A 59 -4.14 -2.03 15.21
C GLY A 59 -2.96 -1.07 14.97
N PRO A 60 -2.17 -0.77 16.02
CA PRO A 60 -1.10 0.21 15.94
C PRO A 60 0.01 -0.24 14.99
N VAL A 61 0.55 0.71 14.22
CA VAL A 61 1.62 0.45 13.26
C VAL A 61 2.98 0.53 13.95
N GLU A 62 3.87 -0.41 13.65
CA GLU A 62 5.27 -0.34 14.07
C GLU A 62 6.01 0.78 13.34
N LEU A 63 6.83 1.54 14.06
CA LEU A 63 7.57 2.68 13.52
C LEU A 63 8.42 2.31 12.29
N GLY A 64 9.18 1.23 12.36
CA GLY A 64 10.03 0.80 11.24
C GLY A 64 9.26 0.48 9.95
N LYS A 65 8.02 -0.02 10.06
CA LYS A 65 7.16 -0.26 8.89
C LYS A 65 6.66 1.05 8.28
N LEU A 66 6.40 2.04 9.12
CA LEU A 66 5.98 3.36 8.69
C LEU A 66 7.11 4.13 8.00
N GLU A 67 8.31 4.08 8.57
CA GLU A 67 9.52 4.65 7.97
C GLU A 67 9.80 4.04 6.60
N ALA A 68 9.74 2.71 6.49
CA ALA A 68 9.92 2.01 5.22
C ALA A 68 8.86 2.40 4.18
N LEU A 69 7.60 2.62 4.60
CA LEU A 69 6.54 3.10 3.73
C LEU A 69 6.85 4.50 3.19
N LEU A 70 7.19 5.46 4.06
CA LEU A 70 7.48 6.84 3.65
C LEU A 70 8.74 6.93 2.80
N HIS A 71 9.78 6.15 3.12
CA HIS A 71 10.98 6.07 2.31
C HIS A 71 10.66 5.58 0.89
N ALA A 72 9.86 4.52 0.76
CA ALA A 72 9.45 3.99 -0.54
C ALA A 72 8.54 4.95 -1.32
N ALA A 73 7.71 5.74 -0.65
CA ALA A 73 6.82 6.71 -1.27
C ALA A 73 7.53 8.02 -1.70
N ARG A 74 8.71 8.30 -1.14
CA ARG A 74 9.42 9.58 -1.28
C ARG A 74 9.64 10.02 -2.73
N PRO A 75 10.03 9.15 -3.69
CA PRO A 75 10.17 9.56 -5.08
C PRO A 75 8.86 10.06 -5.70
N SER A 76 7.72 9.43 -5.38
CA SER A 76 6.40 9.86 -5.87
C SER A 76 5.92 11.12 -5.17
N ILE A 77 6.17 11.26 -3.86
CA ILE A 77 5.80 12.46 -3.08
C ILE A 77 6.55 13.70 -3.57
N SER A 78 7.84 13.54 -3.90
CA SER A 78 8.68 14.64 -4.42
C SER A 78 8.48 14.93 -5.91
N GLY A 79 7.67 14.13 -6.61
CA GLY A 79 7.50 14.24 -8.07
C GLY A 79 8.70 13.76 -8.88
N ALA A 80 9.71 13.15 -8.26
CA ALA A 80 10.89 12.60 -8.92
C ALA A 80 10.60 11.31 -9.72
N ALA A 81 9.56 10.57 -9.33
CA ALA A 81 9.10 9.38 -10.06
C ALA A 81 7.78 9.65 -10.79
N THR A 82 7.71 9.25 -12.06
CA THR A 82 6.46 9.27 -12.83
C THR A 82 5.62 8.04 -12.48
N GLY A 83 4.46 8.25 -11.88
CA GLY A 83 3.48 7.19 -11.61
C GLY A 83 2.93 7.20 -10.19
N ARG A 84 1.86 6.42 -10.00
CA ARG A 84 1.14 6.27 -8.73
C ARG A 84 1.87 5.32 -7.79
N PHE A 85 2.14 5.76 -6.56
CA PHE A 85 2.60 4.87 -5.49
C PHE A 85 1.40 4.46 -4.64
N ARG A 86 1.18 3.15 -4.46
CA ARG A 86 0.03 2.65 -3.70
C ARG A 86 0.42 1.43 -2.87
N ARG A 87 0.23 1.50 -1.55
CA ARG A 87 0.55 0.39 -0.63
C ARG A 87 -0.38 0.40 0.58
N SER A 88 -0.73 -0.77 1.09
CA SER A 88 -1.49 -0.89 2.34
C SER A 88 -0.58 -1.11 3.55
N LEU A 89 -0.93 -0.54 4.70
CA LEU A 89 -0.26 -0.74 5.99
C LEU A 89 -1.30 -0.70 7.12
N ALA A 90 -1.29 -1.71 7.99
CA ALA A 90 -2.22 -1.85 9.13
C ALA A 90 -3.72 -1.70 8.77
N GLY A 91 -4.13 -2.22 7.61
CA GLY A 91 -5.51 -2.08 7.11
C GLY A 91 -5.87 -0.71 6.54
N ALA A 92 -4.93 0.25 6.46
CA ALA A 92 -5.09 1.50 5.72
C ALA A 92 -4.40 1.40 4.35
N LEU A 93 -4.89 2.14 3.36
CA LEU A 93 -4.31 2.30 2.04
C LEU A 93 -3.64 3.68 1.96
N PHE A 94 -2.34 3.68 1.70
CA PHE A 94 -1.54 4.88 1.42
C PHE A 94 -1.33 5.00 -0.08
N ASP A 95 -1.73 6.14 -0.63
CA ASP A 95 -1.74 6.39 -2.06
C ASP A 95 -1.14 7.75 -2.39
N VAL A 96 -0.27 7.80 -3.39
CA VAL A 96 0.33 9.03 -3.90
C VAL A 96 0.05 9.11 -5.40
N ALA A 97 -0.81 10.05 -5.77
CA ALA A 97 -1.24 10.29 -7.14
C ALA A 97 -1.64 11.77 -7.29
N ASP A 98 -1.52 12.32 -8.50
CA ASP A 98 -2.05 13.64 -8.85
C ASP A 98 -1.62 14.76 -7.89
N GLY A 99 -0.36 14.71 -7.42
CA GLY A 99 0.18 15.68 -6.48
C GLY A 99 -0.43 15.61 -5.08
N LYS A 100 -1.08 14.49 -4.72
CA LYS A 100 -1.73 14.29 -3.42
C LYS A 100 -1.24 13.02 -2.74
N VAL A 101 -1.10 13.09 -1.43
CA VAL A 101 -0.96 11.92 -0.55
C VAL A 101 -2.31 11.66 0.08
N THR A 102 -2.93 10.52 -0.21
CA THR A 102 -4.25 10.15 0.30
C THR A 102 -4.17 8.87 1.12
N ILE A 103 -4.79 8.90 2.30
CA ILE A 103 -4.87 7.76 3.22
C ILE A 103 -6.34 7.45 3.46
N THR A 104 -6.74 6.22 3.19
CA THR A 104 -8.12 5.73 3.36
C THR A 104 -8.10 4.31 3.90
N THR A 105 -9.25 3.76 4.25
CA THR A 105 -9.35 2.34 4.66
C THR A 105 -9.02 1.43 3.47
N ALA A 106 -8.24 0.38 3.71
CA ALA A 106 -7.89 -0.56 2.66
C ALA A 106 -9.14 -1.28 2.15
N PRO A 107 -9.27 -1.50 0.83
CA PRO A 107 -10.38 -2.27 0.28
C PRO A 107 -10.45 -3.68 0.88
N ALA A 108 -11.66 -4.18 1.13
CA ALA A 108 -11.86 -5.54 1.61
C ALA A 108 -11.17 -6.53 0.66
N ARG A 109 -10.29 -7.39 1.21
CA ARG A 109 -9.66 -8.46 0.42
C ARG A 109 -10.76 -9.33 -0.17
N ARG A 110 -10.90 -9.32 -1.50
CA ARG A 110 -11.75 -10.29 -2.20
C ARG A 110 -11.29 -11.69 -1.80
N LYS A 111 -12.17 -12.46 -1.14
CA LYS A 111 -11.96 -13.91 -0.98
C LYS A 111 -11.77 -14.47 -2.39
N PRO A 112 -10.75 -15.31 -2.65
CA PRO A 112 -10.66 -15.98 -3.94
C PRO A 112 -11.98 -16.72 -4.13
N SER A 113 -12.70 -16.39 -5.20
CA SER A 113 -13.91 -17.13 -5.54
C SER A 113 -13.51 -18.60 -5.69
N GLN A 114 -14.35 -19.51 -5.21
CA GLN A 114 -14.17 -20.98 -5.30
C GLN A 114 -14.06 -21.50 -6.76
N SER A 115 -13.96 -20.60 -7.74
CA SER A 115 -13.79 -20.85 -9.17
C SER A 115 -12.43 -21.46 -9.52
N ALA A 116 -11.41 -21.35 -8.67
CA ALA A 116 -10.10 -21.99 -8.90
C ALA A 116 -10.12 -23.51 -8.66
N ALA A 117 -11.13 -24.03 -7.95
CA ALA A 117 -11.23 -25.46 -7.62
C ALA A 117 -11.86 -26.34 -8.72
N ARG A 118 -12.23 -25.77 -9.87
CA ARG A 118 -12.88 -26.52 -10.98
C ARG A 118 -12.07 -26.60 -12.27
N LYS A 119 -10.75 -26.35 -12.25
CA LYS A 119 -9.87 -26.56 -13.41
C LYS A 119 -9.00 -27.80 -13.25
N GLY A 120 -9.64 -28.95 -13.02
CA GLY A 120 -8.95 -30.24 -12.88
C GLY A 120 -9.77 -31.47 -13.28
N GLN A 121 -10.99 -31.32 -13.78
CA GLN A 121 -11.79 -32.46 -14.24
C GLN A 121 -12.53 -32.11 -15.52
N GLY A 122 -12.12 -32.74 -16.62
CA GLY A 122 -12.87 -32.71 -17.86
C GLY A 122 -12.06 -32.98 -19.11
N LYS A 123 -11.84 -34.28 -19.38
CA LYS A 123 -11.89 -34.93 -20.72
C LYS A 123 -10.82 -34.55 -21.76
N SER A 124 -10.33 -35.44 -22.64
CA SER A 124 -10.42 -36.89 -22.86
C SER A 124 -9.68 -37.19 -24.19
N LEU A 125 -9.20 -38.43 -24.38
CA LEU A 125 -9.21 -39.16 -25.67
C LEU A 125 -8.50 -38.47 -26.87
N THR A 126 -7.30 -38.83 -27.29
CA THR A 126 -6.95 -39.95 -28.20
C THR A 126 -5.56 -39.55 -28.76
N THR A 127 -4.61 -40.46 -28.97
CA THR A 127 -4.36 -41.07 -30.28
C THR A 127 -3.63 -42.39 -30.06
N ALA A 128 -4.37 -43.48 -30.15
CA ALA A 128 -3.78 -44.75 -30.55
C ALA A 128 -3.40 -44.66 -32.04
N GLY A 129 -2.12 -44.90 -32.34
CA GLY A 129 -1.62 -45.17 -33.68
C GLY A 129 -1.01 -43.97 -34.43
N ARG A 130 0.32 -43.91 -34.48
CA ARG A 130 1.10 -44.45 -35.61
C ARG A 130 2.59 -44.10 -35.52
N LEU A 131 3.37 -45.16 -35.71
CA LEU A 131 4.63 -45.24 -36.46
C LEU A 131 5.92 -44.53 -35.96
N SER A 132 6.90 -45.42 -35.76
CA SER A 132 8.29 -45.32 -36.25
C SER A 132 9.23 -44.41 -35.42
N ALA A 133 10.50 -44.72 -35.16
CA ALA A 133 11.38 -45.78 -35.64
C ALA A 133 12.58 -45.91 -34.68
N ARG A 134 13.13 -47.14 -34.61
CA ARG A 134 14.59 -47.46 -34.56
C ARG A 134 15.48 -46.84 -33.47
N ARG A 135 16.00 -47.72 -32.59
CA ARG A 135 17.44 -48.01 -32.34
C ARG A 135 17.54 -48.83 -31.03
N ALA A 136 17.91 -50.11 -31.07
CA ALA A 136 19.28 -50.65 -31.14
C ALA A 136 19.75 -51.18 -29.76
N LYS A 137 19.80 -52.52 -29.61
CA LYS A 137 20.71 -53.26 -28.71
C LYS A 137 20.61 -54.74 -29.11
N ALA A 138 21.58 -55.35 -29.79
CA ALA A 138 22.91 -55.76 -29.31
C ALA A 138 22.82 -56.82 -28.19
N ARG A 139 22.59 -58.09 -28.55
CA ARG A 139 23.56 -59.20 -28.47
C ARG A 139 22.84 -60.52 -28.74
#